data_AF-A0A3B9JQJ1-F1
#
_entry.id   AF-A0A3B9JQJ1-F1
#
_cell.length_a   1.000
_cell.length_b   1.000
_cell.length_c   1.000
_cell.angle_alpha   90.00
_cell.angle_beta   90.00
_cell.angle_gamma   90.00
#
_symmetry.space_group_name_H-M   'P 1'
#
loop_
_entity.id
_entity.type
_entity.pdbx_description
1 polymer ?
#
loop_
_entity_poly.entity_id
_entity_poly.type
_entity_poly.pdbx_seq_one_letter_code
_entity_poly.pdbx_strand_id
1 'polypeptide(L)'
;LVDKNNKLPFLNKVHFLLEKETAPYWNKFLQGYYDKSGISSDNFDQAIEVKAKGQTVLAPRMSNKDIRLLTSNSTSVYYTAFNMLDKTVGGYTPSTQKLRQAISIAINEEEYISIFRNGRGSAAHGPIPAGIFGAAQDYNPFVYDALDKRKNITKAQALMVQAGYSNGINPVTNKPLVLYFDTTASSAEDQPRLDWIRKQFKKLGIQLVIRSSSYNRLQDKMSKGQTQLFELGWNADYPDPENFLFLLYGKNSKVETGGENGANYQNAKYDKLFEQMKNMPNSAERQVVIDKMVAI
;
A
#
# COMPACT_ATOMS: atom_id res chain seq x y z
N LEU A 1 34.17 -16.01 0.70
CA LEU A 1 33.19 -16.88 0.02
C LEU A 1 33.89 -18.18 -0.35
N VAL A 2 33.35 -19.32 0.10
CA VAL A 2 33.94 -20.67 -0.06
C VAL A 2 34.02 -21.07 -1.55
N ASP A 3 33.20 -20.43 -2.36
CA ASP A 3 32.92 -20.67 -3.77
C ASP A 3 33.46 -19.56 -4.69
N LYS A 4 34.32 -18.66 -4.20
CA LYS A 4 34.84 -17.49 -4.95
C LYS A 4 35.54 -17.82 -6.28
N ASN A 5 36.02 -19.06 -6.43
CA ASN A 5 36.75 -19.53 -7.62
C ASN A 5 35.88 -20.43 -8.53
N ASN A 6 34.64 -20.71 -8.14
CA ASN A 6 33.73 -21.53 -8.93
C ASN A 6 33.15 -20.70 -10.07
N LYS A 7 33.03 -21.29 -11.26
CA LYS A 7 32.47 -20.61 -12.43
C LYS A 7 30.94 -20.56 -12.33
N LEU A 8 30.35 -19.39 -12.52
CA LEU A 8 28.90 -19.20 -12.59
C LEU A 8 28.35 -19.60 -13.98
N PRO A 9 27.08 -20.05 -14.08
CA PRO A 9 26.14 -20.24 -12.97
C PRO A 9 26.40 -21.54 -12.18
N PHE A 10 26.09 -21.52 -10.87
CA PHE A 10 26.18 -22.73 -10.02
C PHE A 10 25.05 -23.73 -10.25
N LEU A 11 23.96 -23.29 -10.88
CA LEU A 11 22.79 -24.11 -11.18
C LEU A 11 22.81 -24.50 -12.66
N ASN A 12 22.51 -25.77 -12.94
CA ASN A 12 22.39 -26.27 -14.31
C ASN A 12 21.07 -25.86 -14.98
N LYS A 13 19.99 -25.70 -14.20
CA LYS A 13 18.65 -25.38 -14.70
C LYS A 13 17.79 -24.71 -13.62
N VAL A 14 16.85 -23.87 -14.03
CA VAL A 14 15.80 -23.29 -13.18
C VAL A 14 14.44 -23.60 -13.79
N HIS A 15 13.48 -24.00 -12.96
CA HIS A 15 12.10 -24.28 -13.35
C HIS A 15 11.16 -23.26 -12.73
N PHE A 16 10.35 -22.59 -13.56
CA PHE A 16 9.29 -21.70 -13.10
C PHE A 16 7.94 -22.35 -13.37
N LEU A 17 7.17 -22.58 -12.31
CA LEU A 17 5.86 -23.23 -12.35
C LEU A 17 4.81 -22.27 -11.81
N LEU A 18 3.73 -22.07 -12.57
CA LEU A 18 2.60 -21.24 -12.13
C LEU A 18 1.61 -22.12 -11.35
N GLU A 19 1.61 -21.96 -10.03
CA GLU A 19 0.60 -22.52 -9.14
C GLU A 19 -0.36 -21.41 -8.74
N LYS A 20 -1.68 -21.67 -8.83
CA LYS A 20 -2.70 -20.64 -8.56
C LYS A 20 -3.20 -20.64 -7.13
N GLU A 21 -2.94 -21.70 -6.38
CA GLU A 21 -3.51 -21.93 -5.04
C GLU A 21 -2.40 -22.02 -3.98
N THR A 22 -2.55 -21.29 -2.87
CA THR A 22 -1.46 -21.13 -1.90
C THR A 22 -1.30 -22.32 -0.95
N ALA A 23 -2.40 -22.94 -0.50
CA ALA A 23 -2.35 -24.11 0.37
C ALA A 23 -1.70 -25.34 -0.30
N PRO A 24 -2.00 -25.67 -1.56
CA PRO A 24 -1.25 -26.68 -2.32
C PRO A 24 0.22 -26.34 -2.47
N TYR A 25 0.57 -25.06 -2.66
CA TYR A 25 1.96 -24.63 -2.82
C TYR A 25 2.82 -24.96 -1.59
N TRP A 26 2.35 -24.58 -0.39
CA TRP A 26 3.09 -24.84 0.84
C TRP A 26 3.29 -26.33 1.11
N ASN A 27 2.27 -27.15 0.91
CA ASN A 27 2.39 -28.60 1.10
C ASN A 27 3.35 -29.25 0.10
N LYS A 28 3.33 -28.82 -1.17
CA LYS A 28 4.29 -29.28 -2.19
C LYS A 28 5.72 -28.87 -1.85
N PHE A 29 5.92 -27.66 -1.34
CA PHE A 29 7.21 -27.24 -0.79
C PHE A 29 7.67 -28.15 0.35
N LEU A 30 6.79 -28.45 1.32
CA LEU A 30 7.11 -29.38 2.42
C LEU A 30 7.41 -30.82 1.97
N GLN A 31 6.94 -31.22 0.78
CA GLN A 31 7.19 -32.51 0.15
C GLN A 31 8.44 -32.51 -0.74
N GLY A 32 9.12 -31.37 -0.91
CA GLY A 32 10.33 -31.26 -1.73
C GLY A 32 10.09 -31.01 -3.22
N TYR A 33 8.87 -30.68 -3.65
CA TYR A 33 8.60 -30.32 -5.05
C TYR A 33 9.13 -28.93 -5.42
N TYR A 34 9.34 -28.06 -4.44
CA TYR A 34 9.80 -26.68 -4.64
C TYR A 34 10.96 -26.37 -3.68
N ASP A 35 11.97 -25.63 -4.15
CA ASP A 35 13.11 -25.20 -3.32
C ASP A 35 12.83 -23.93 -2.51
N LYS A 36 11.76 -23.20 -2.84
CA LYS A 36 11.38 -21.94 -2.20
C LYS A 36 9.87 -21.83 -2.04
N SER A 37 9.44 -21.36 -0.87
CA SER A 37 8.06 -20.97 -0.63
C SER A 37 7.92 -19.69 0.15
N GLY A 38 6.89 -18.92 -0.18
CA GLY A 38 6.31 -17.96 0.75
C GLY A 38 5.52 -18.67 1.84
N ILE A 39 5.13 -17.91 2.87
CA ILE A 39 4.29 -18.41 3.97
C ILE A 39 2.97 -17.65 3.90
N SER A 40 1.89 -18.37 3.57
CA SER A 40 0.54 -17.83 3.59
C SER A 40 0.07 -17.56 5.02
N SER A 41 -1.00 -16.79 5.17
CA SER A 41 -1.56 -16.54 6.50
C SER A 41 -2.01 -17.83 7.18
N ASP A 42 -2.64 -18.75 6.44
CA ASP A 42 -3.15 -20.03 6.95
C ASP A 42 -2.04 -20.98 7.43
N ASN A 43 -0.85 -20.90 6.81
CA ASN A 43 0.30 -21.72 7.16
C ASN A 43 1.27 -21.01 8.11
N PHE A 44 0.96 -19.78 8.53
CA PHE A 44 1.87 -18.96 9.31
C PHE A 44 2.21 -19.60 10.64
N ASP A 45 1.20 -19.96 11.44
CA ASP A 45 1.43 -20.60 12.73
C ASP A 45 2.12 -21.96 12.54
N GLN A 46 1.84 -22.66 11.43
CA GLN A 46 2.54 -23.90 11.08
C GLN A 46 4.04 -23.70 10.94
N ALA A 47 4.44 -22.65 10.23
CA ALA A 47 5.81 -22.41 9.83
C ALA A 47 6.61 -21.57 10.83
N ILE A 48 5.94 -20.67 11.57
CA ILE A 48 6.54 -19.57 12.32
C ILE A 48 6.11 -19.59 13.78
N GLU A 49 7.04 -19.27 14.66
CA GLU A 49 6.78 -18.89 16.05
C GLU A 49 7.19 -17.43 16.26
N VAL A 50 6.32 -16.63 16.88
CA VAL A 50 6.61 -15.24 17.23
C VAL A 50 7.18 -15.20 18.66
N LYS A 51 8.47 -14.87 18.77
CA LYS A 51 9.14 -14.68 20.06
C LYS A 51 8.87 -13.28 20.62
N ALA A 52 9.35 -13.04 21.85
CA ALA A 52 9.32 -11.72 22.48
C ALA A 52 9.84 -10.62 21.54
N LYS A 53 9.22 -9.44 21.59
CA LYS A 53 9.51 -8.28 20.72
C LYS A 53 9.20 -8.48 19.22
N GLY A 54 8.34 -9.44 18.87
CA GLY A 54 7.84 -9.63 17.50
C GLY A 54 8.84 -10.33 16.56
N GLN A 55 9.92 -10.89 17.09
CA GLN A 55 10.88 -11.63 16.27
C GLN A 55 10.26 -12.94 15.80
N THR A 56 10.17 -13.12 14.49
CA THR A 56 9.69 -14.37 13.87
C THR A 56 10.84 -15.34 13.70
N VAL A 57 10.67 -16.56 14.21
CA VAL A 57 11.60 -17.67 13.98
C VAL A 57 10.86 -18.84 13.35
N LEU A 58 11.62 -19.74 12.73
CA LEU A 58 11.06 -20.99 12.25
C LEU A 58 10.52 -21.80 13.45
N ALA A 59 9.29 -22.28 13.36
CA ALA A 59 8.67 -23.06 14.43
C ALA A 59 9.48 -24.34 14.72
N PRO A 60 9.63 -24.79 15.98
CA PRO A 60 10.42 -25.97 16.34
C PRO A 60 10.06 -27.23 15.54
N ARG A 61 8.78 -27.41 15.19
CA ARG A 61 8.29 -28.52 14.35
C ARG A 61 8.89 -28.57 12.93
N MET A 62 9.50 -27.50 12.48
CA MET A 62 10.14 -27.39 11.16
C MET A 62 11.65 -27.65 11.20
N SER A 63 12.25 -27.74 12.39
CA SER A 63 13.71 -27.84 12.57
C SER A 63 14.35 -29.06 11.88
N ASN A 64 13.61 -30.16 11.75
CA ASN A 64 14.10 -31.40 11.13
C ASN A 64 13.85 -31.48 9.61
N LYS A 65 13.37 -30.41 8.98
CA LYS A 65 12.98 -30.43 7.55
C LYS A 65 14.02 -29.83 6.61
N ASP A 66 15.22 -29.52 7.10
CA ASP A 66 16.28 -28.83 6.34
C ASP A 66 15.79 -27.53 5.66
N ILE A 67 14.88 -26.83 6.34
CA ILE A 67 14.30 -25.57 5.89
C ILE A 67 14.90 -24.43 6.71
N ARG A 68 15.24 -23.33 6.02
CA ARG A 68 15.65 -22.08 6.65
C ARG A 68 14.63 -20.98 6.38
N LEU A 69 14.32 -20.21 7.42
CA LEU A 69 13.52 -19.00 7.29
C LEU A 69 14.42 -17.84 6.85
N LEU A 70 14.05 -17.18 5.75
CA LEU A 70 14.68 -15.93 5.30
C LEU A 70 13.68 -14.79 5.47
N THR A 71 14.08 -13.75 6.18
CA THR A 71 13.30 -12.52 6.37
C THR A 71 14.09 -11.31 5.87
N SER A 72 13.38 -10.35 5.28
CA SER A 72 13.94 -9.08 4.84
C SER A 72 12.87 -8.00 4.90
N ASN A 73 13.26 -6.77 5.24
CA ASN A 73 12.38 -5.63 5.05
C ASN A 73 12.31 -5.31 3.56
N SER A 74 11.10 -5.37 3.00
CA SER A 74 10.86 -4.94 1.63
C SER A 74 10.79 -3.42 1.60
N THR A 75 11.57 -2.79 0.72
CA THR A 75 11.48 -1.35 0.42
C THR A 75 10.28 -1.11 -0.49
N SER A 76 9.09 -1.23 0.10
CA SER A 76 7.82 -1.17 -0.61
C SER A 76 6.77 -0.40 0.19
N VAL A 77 5.87 0.25 -0.51
CA VAL A 77 4.69 0.91 0.07
C VAL A 77 3.43 0.41 -0.62
N TYR A 78 2.38 0.13 0.14
CA TYR A 78 1.05 -0.19 -0.37
C TYR A 78 0.12 0.96 0.00
N TYR A 79 -0.75 1.36 -0.92
CA TYR A 79 -1.58 2.54 -0.73
C TYR A 79 -2.95 2.39 -1.38
N THR A 80 -3.94 3.07 -0.78
CA THR A 80 -5.19 3.41 -1.45
C THR A 80 -5.06 4.82 -2.02
N ALA A 81 -5.25 4.97 -3.33
CA ALA A 81 -5.18 6.24 -4.02
C ALA A 81 -6.57 6.76 -4.39
N PHE A 82 -6.66 8.08 -4.47
CA PHE A 82 -7.82 8.80 -4.96
C PHE A 82 -7.48 9.36 -6.34
N ASN A 83 -8.28 9.06 -7.36
CA ASN A 83 -8.09 9.70 -8.66
C ASN A 83 -8.45 11.18 -8.54
N MET A 84 -7.47 12.06 -8.73
CA MET A 84 -7.62 13.51 -8.60
C MET A 84 -8.47 14.14 -9.71
N LEU A 85 -8.75 13.39 -10.78
CA LEU A 85 -9.71 13.77 -11.83
C LEU A 85 -11.16 13.40 -11.51
N ASP A 86 -11.40 12.58 -10.47
CA ASP A 86 -12.75 12.21 -10.06
C ASP A 86 -13.48 13.42 -9.44
N LYS A 87 -14.76 13.58 -9.78
CA LYS A 87 -15.57 14.74 -9.35
C LYS A 87 -15.94 14.71 -7.86
N THR A 88 -15.87 13.55 -7.21
CA THR A 88 -16.28 13.37 -5.82
C THR A 88 -15.08 13.33 -4.88
N VAL A 89 -14.08 12.50 -5.17
CA VAL A 89 -12.90 12.33 -4.30
C VAL A 89 -11.69 13.13 -4.75
N GLY A 90 -11.66 13.58 -6.01
CA GLY A 90 -10.56 14.32 -6.60
C GLY A 90 -10.59 15.83 -6.36
N GLY A 91 -9.81 16.57 -7.14
CA GLY A 91 -9.67 18.01 -7.02
C GLY A 91 -9.05 18.51 -5.71
N TYR A 92 -8.94 19.84 -5.61
CA TYR A 92 -8.19 20.54 -4.57
C TYR A 92 -9.07 21.42 -3.67
N THR A 93 -10.38 21.18 -3.66
CA THR A 93 -11.28 21.95 -2.78
C THR A 93 -11.15 21.50 -1.33
N PRO A 94 -11.44 22.39 -0.34
CA PRO A 94 -11.44 21.99 1.06
C PRO A 94 -12.41 20.84 1.37
N SER A 95 -13.56 20.76 0.68
CA SER A 95 -14.53 19.68 0.88
C SER A 95 -13.95 18.32 0.44
N THR A 96 -13.37 18.24 -0.76
CA THR A 96 -12.81 16.99 -1.28
C THR A 96 -11.55 16.56 -0.52
N GLN A 97 -10.72 17.51 -0.07
CA GLN A 97 -9.60 17.23 0.83
C GLN A 97 -10.06 16.60 2.15
N LYS A 98 -11.09 17.16 2.79
CA LYS A 98 -11.65 16.62 4.04
C LYS A 98 -12.28 15.25 3.86
N LEU A 99 -12.92 14.99 2.71
CA LEU A 99 -13.42 13.65 2.36
C LEU A 99 -12.26 12.64 2.29
N ARG A 100 -11.17 12.97 1.58
CA ARG A 100 -9.98 12.10 1.50
C ARG A 100 -9.38 11.86 2.88
N GLN A 101 -9.21 12.90 3.70
CA GLN A 101 -8.69 12.78 5.07
C GLN A 101 -9.59 11.90 5.96
N ALA A 102 -10.92 12.06 5.89
CA ALA A 102 -11.86 11.22 6.62
C ALA A 102 -11.69 9.74 6.26
N ILE A 103 -11.61 9.45 4.96
CA ILE A 103 -11.41 8.09 4.44
C ILE A 103 -10.06 7.53 4.91
N SER A 104 -8.97 8.30 4.82
CA SER A 104 -7.64 7.86 5.28
C SER A 104 -7.59 7.55 6.79
N ILE A 105 -8.32 8.29 7.63
CA ILE A 105 -8.45 7.97 9.06
C ILE A 105 -9.22 6.66 9.25
N ALA A 106 -10.31 6.48 8.50
CA ALA A 106 -11.20 5.33 8.66
C ALA A 106 -10.58 4.00 8.21
N ILE A 107 -9.68 4.01 7.22
CA ILE A 107 -8.93 2.81 6.80
C ILE A 107 -7.86 2.50 7.85
N ASN A 108 -8.13 1.50 8.69
CA ASN A 108 -7.28 1.13 9.82
C ASN A 108 -6.14 0.17 9.40
N GLU A 109 -5.01 0.73 8.96
CA GLU A 109 -3.87 -0.06 8.49
C GLU A 109 -3.27 -0.98 9.56
N GLU A 110 -3.29 -0.60 10.83
CA GLU A 110 -2.81 -1.43 11.94
C GLU A 110 -3.66 -2.70 12.09
N GLU A 111 -4.99 -2.53 12.03
CA GLU A 111 -5.94 -3.65 12.02
C GLU A 111 -5.76 -4.53 10.79
N TYR A 112 -5.55 -3.92 9.61
CA TYR A 112 -5.27 -4.66 8.37
C TYR A 112 -4.01 -5.52 8.48
N ILE A 113 -2.91 -4.94 8.97
CA ILE A 113 -1.62 -5.64 9.14
C ILE A 113 -1.75 -6.77 10.16
N SER A 114 -2.44 -6.53 11.26
CA SER A 114 -2.67 -7.54 12.29
C SER A 114 -3.44 -8.74 11.74
N ILE A 115 -4.59 -8.50 11.09
CA ILE A 115 -5.51 -9.55 10.65
C ILE A 115 -5.01 -10.27 9.39
N PHE A 116 -4.56 -9.53 8.38
CA PHE A 116 -4.30 -10.09 7.06
C PHE A 116 -2.82 -10.31 6.75
N ARG A 117 -1.92 -9.68 7.51
CA ARG A 117 -0.46 -9.84 7.34
C ARG A 117 0.20 -10.57 8.51
N ASN A 118 -0.54 -10.97 9.55
CA ASN A 118 0.01 -11.58 10.76
C ASN A 118 1.13 -10.74 11.37
N GLY A 119 0.93 -9.43 11.43
CA GLY A 119 1.92 -8.48 11.94
C GLY A 119 3.11 -8.20 10.99
N ARG A 120 3.13 -8.76 9.78
CA ARG A 120 4.20 -8.53 8.80
C ARG A 120 4.00 -7.20 8.06
N GLY A 121 4.45 -6.13 8.70
CA GLY A 121 4.47 -4.78 8.14
C GLY A 121 4.31 -3.71 9.21
N SER A 122 4.37 -2.46 8.79
CA SER A 122 4.08 -1.30 9.63
C SER A 122 3.18 -0.35 8.84
N ALA A 123 2.31 0.38 9.54
CA ALA A 123 1.51 1.41 8.90
C ALA A 123 2.44 2.50 8.33
N ALA A 124 2.15 2.94 7.10
CA ALA A 124 2.96 3.94 6.44
C ALA A 124 2.59 5.36 6.94
N HIS A 125 3.60 6.14 7.34
CA HIS A 125 3.43 7.55 7.72
C HIS A 125 3.82 8.53 6.60
N GLY A 126 4.19 8.02 5.42
CA GLY A 126 4.51 8.81 4.24
C GLY A 126 4.67 7.93 3.00
N PRO A 127 4.93 8.54 1.83
CA PRO A 127 5.06 7.82 0.56
C PRO A 127 6.38 7.06 0.43
N ILE A 128 7.40 7.40 1.21
CA ILE A 128 8.73 6.77 1.18
C ILE A 128 8.77 5.67 2.27
N PRO A 129 9.02 4.39 1.92
CA PRO A 129 9.07 3.30 2.89
C PRO A 129 10.33 3.35 3.75
N ALA A 130 10.27 2.71 4.92
CA ALA A 130 11.42 2.56 5.80
C ALA A 130 12.61 1.88 5.07
N GLY A 131 13.82 2.35 5.35
CA GLY A 131 15.05 1.88 4.70
C GLY A 131 15.47 2.67 3.46
N ILE A 132 14.63 3.60 2.99
CA ILE A 132 14.99 4.58 1.96
C ILE A 132 15.29 5.93 2.61
N PHE A 133 16.30 6.65 2.09
CA PHE A 133 16.61 8.01 2.53
C PHE A 133 15.36 8.90 2.40
N GLY A 134 15.09 9.77 3.38
CA GLY A 134 13.86 10.59 3.37
C GLY A 134 12.61 9.91 3.92
N ALA A 135 12.68 8.64 4.35
CA ALA A 135 11.57 7.99 5.03
C ALA A 135 11.14 8.77 6.29
N ALA A 136 9.83 8.89 6.48
CA ALA A 136 9.25 9.65 7.59
C ALA A 136 9.75 9.11 8.95
N GLN A 137 10.30 10.00 9.76
CA GLN A 137 10.70 9.72 11.15
C GLN A 137 9.57 10.03 12.15
N ASP A 138 8.60 10.83 11.72
CA ASP A 138 7.44 11.24 12.49
C ASP A 138 6.15 10.67 11.90
N TYR A 139 5.03 10.86 12.58
CA TYR A 139 3.74 10.36 12.17
C TYR A 139 3.06 11.26 11.13
N ASN A 140 2.20 10.67 10.28
CA ASN A 140 1.32 11.43 9.40
C ASN A 140 0.26 12.19 10.23
N PRO A 141 0.31 13.53 10.33
CA PRO A 141 -0.56 14.29 11.23
C PRO A 141 -2.03 14.35 10.76
N PHE A 142 -2.31 13.95 9.53
CA PHE A 142 -3.68 13.87 9.02
C PHE A 142 -4.41 12.61 9.49
N VAL A 143 -3.67 11.55 9.81
CA VAL A 143 -4.23 10.24 10.18
C VAL A 143 -3.97 9.91 11.65
N TYR A 144 -2.91 10.46 12.23
CA TYR A 144 -2.44 10.14 13.59
C TYR A 144 -2.34 11.37 14.48
N ASP A 145 -2.41 11.16 15.79
CA ASP A 145 -2.12 12.15 16.85
C ASP A 145 -0.76 11.88 17.53
N ALA A 146 -0.21 10.68 17.36
CA ALA A 146 1.15 10.27 17.72
C ALA A 146 1.54 9.04 16.87
N LEU A 147 2.81 8.64 16.88
CA LEU A 147 3.35 7.53 16.07
C LEU A 147 2.55 6.22 16.21
N ASP A 148 2.11 5.90 17.42
CA ASP A 148 1.33 4.70 17.75
C ASP A 148 -0.16 4.99 17.99
N LYS A 149 -0.63 6.21 17.68
CA LYS A 149 -1.97 6.69 18.02
C LYS A 149 -2.70 7.26 16.81
N ARG A 150 -3.44 6.39 16.12
CA ARG A 150 -4.38 6.78 15.05
C ARG A 150 -5.49 7.68 15.61
N LYS A 151 -5.93 8.66 14.82
CA LYS A 151 -7.09 9.51 15.14
C LYS A 151 -8.35 8.67 15.28
N ASN A 152 -9.19 9.03 16.24
CA ASN A 152 -10.47 8.33 16.45
C ASN A 152 -11.40 8.49 15.24
N ILE A 153 -12.24 7.48 14.98
CA ILE A 153 -13.27 7.52 13.95
C ILE A 153 -14.22 8.72 14.08
N THR A 154 -14.47 9.23 15.30
CA THR A 154 -15.27 10.44 15.51
C THR A 154 -14.66 11.68 14.83
N LYS A 155 -13.33 11.77 14.75
CA LYS A 155 -12.64 12.83 14.01
C LYS A 155 -12.89 12.72 12.51
N ALA A 156 -12.88 11.50 11.97
CA ALA A 156 -13.21 11.24 10.57
C ALA A 156 -14.68 11.58 10.26
N GLN A 157 -15.61 11.25 11.16
CA GLN A 157 -17.02 11.62 11.03
C GLN A 157 -17.23 13.14 11.05
N ALA A 158 -16.50 13.87 11.89
CA ALA A 158 -16.52 15.34 11.87
C ALA A 158 -15.98 15.91 10.55
N LEU A 159 -14.96 15.28 9.96
CA LEU A 159 -14.47 15.66 8.62
C LEU A 159 -15.48 15.35 7.52
N MET A 160 -16.25 14.26 7.63
CA MET A 160 -17.36 13.96 6.72
C MET A 160 -18.42 15.06 6.72
N VAL A 161 -18.79 15.58 7.90
CA VAL A 161 -19.71 16.73 8.01
C VAL A 161 -19.15 17.95 7.28
N GLN A 162 -17.88 18.28 7.51
CA GLN A 162 -17.24 19.41 6.86
C GLN A 162 -17.00 19.20 5.35
N ALA A 163 -16.94 17.96 4.89
CA ALA A 163 -16.92 17.60 3.48
C ALA A 163 -18.31 17.72 2.83
N GLY A 164 -19.37 17.90 3.61
CA GLY A 164 -20.76 18.00 3.14
C GLY A 164 -21.52 16.68 3.15
N TYR A 165 -20.94 15.59 3.69
CA TYR A 165 -21.51 14.24 3.69
C TYR A 165 -21.81 13.77 5.12
N SER A 166 -22.61 14.53 5.87
CA SER A 166 -23.00 14.12 7.23
C SER A 166 -23.62 12.72 7.23
N ASN A 167 -23.12 11.83 8.09
CA ASN A 167 -23.49 10.40 8.13
C ASN A 167 -23.37 9.67 6.78
N GLY A 168 -22.48 10.14 5.89
CA GLY A 168 -22.32 9.58 4.56
C GLY A 168 -23.51 9.86 3.64
N ILE A 169 -24.34 10.87 3.90
CA ILE A 169 -25.48 11.22 3.05
C ILE A 169 -25.10 12.37 2.11
N ASN A 170 -25.41 12.21 0.83
CA ASN A 170 -25.24 13.27 -0.15
C ASN A 170 -26.35 14.33 0.04
N PRO A 171 -26.00 15.61 0.26
CA PRO A 171 -26.97 16.64 0.65
C PRO A 171 -27.90 17.05 -0.50
N VAL A 172 -27.51 16.79 -1.75
CA VAL A 172 -28.32 17.11 -2.94
C VAL A 172 -29.34 16.01 -3.22
N THR A 173 -28.94 14.75 -3.08
CA THR A 173 -29.80 13.60 -3.44
C THR A 173 -30.53 12.98 -2.25
N ASN A 174 -30.11 13.31 -1.03
CA ASN A 174 -30.55 12.69 0.22
C ASN A 174 -30.40 11.15 0.24
N LYS A 175 -29.41 10.63 -0.49
CA LYS A 175 -29.08 9.20 -0.58
C LYS A 175 -27.68 8.94 0.00
N PRO A 176 -27.36 7.69 0.37
CA PRO A 176 -26.01 7.32 0.76
C PRO A 176 -24.98 7.70 -0.31
N LEU A 177 -23.84 8.22 0.13
CA LEU A 177 -22.66 8.44 -0.69
C LEU A 177 -22.15 7.07 -1.12
N VAL A 178 -22.19 6.82 -2.42
CA VAL A 178 -21.64 5.62 -3.03
C VAL A 178 -20.27 5.93 -3.60
N LEU A 179 -19.26 5.17 -3.18
CA LEU A 179 -17.90 5.24 -3.74
C LEU A 179 -17.53 3.91 -4.38
N TYR A 180 -16.71 3.97 -5.43
CA TYR A 180 -16.26 2.82 -6.19
C TYR A 180 -14.79 2.54 -5.95
N PHE A 181 -14.48 1.30 -5.57
CA PHE A 181 -13.15 0.84 -5.24
C PHE A 181 -12.68 -0.19 -6.28
N ASP A 182 -11.76 0.22 -7.15
CA ASP A 182 -11.17 -0.63 -8.19
C ASP A 182 -9.96 -1.40 -7.62
N THR A 183 -9.97 -2.72 -7.77
CA THR A 183 -8.93 -3.61 -7.20
C THR A 183 -8.67 -4.80 -8.13
N THR A 184 -7.50 -5.42 -8.01
CA THR A 184 -7.19 -6.72 -8.62
C THR A 184 -7.60 -7.92 -7.77
N ALA A 185 -7.93 -7.68 -6.50
CA ALA A 185 -8.39 -8.69 -5.57
C ALA A 185 -9.73 -9.27 -6.04
N SER A 186 -9.74 -10.57 -6.30
CA SER A 186 -10.85 -11.26 -6.97
C SER A 186 -10.99 -12.73 -6.56
N SER A 187 -10.03 -13.28 -5.81
CA SER A 187 -10.07 -14.67 -5.37
C SER A 187 -11.03 -14.84 -4.17
N ALA A 188 -11.30 -16.10 -3.81
CA ALA A 188 -12.02 -16.40 -2.57
C ALA A 188 -11.21 -15.99 -1.33
N GLU A 189 -9.88 -16.12 -1.38
CA GLU A 189 -8.95 -15.72 -0.31
C GLU A 189 -8.99 -14.19 -0.07
N ASP A 190 -9.37 -13.40 -1.08
CA ASP A 190 -9.48 -11.95 -0.98
C ASP A 190 -10.77 -11.48 -0.30
N GLN A 191 -11.84 -12.29 -0.27
CA GLN A 191 -13.17 -11.86 0.20
C GLN A 191 -13.17 -11.31 1.63
N PRO A 192 -12.50 -11.93 2.63
CA PRO A 192 -12.45 -11.39 3.98
C PRO A 192 -11.85 -9.98 4.04
N ARG A 193 -10.83 -9.70 3.22
CA ARG A 193 -10.21 -8.37 3.08
C ARG A 193 -11.16 -7.37 2.41
N LEU A 194 -11.88 -7.80 1.38
CA LEU A 194 -12.87 -6.96 0.69
C LEU A 194 -14.06 -6.60 1.60
N ASP A 195 -14.49 -7.52 2.46
CA ASP A 195 -15.50 -7.23 3.49
C ASP A 195 -14.97 -6.32 4.58
N TRP A 196 -13.71 -6.50 4.97
CA TRP A 196 -13.06 -5.61 5.93
C TRP A 196 -13.01 -4.17 5.42
N ILE A 197 -12.59 -3.90 4.17
CA ILE A 197 -12.54 -2.53 3.65
C ILE A 197 -13.95 -1.93 3.54
N ARG A 198 -14.99 -2.71 3.17
CA ARG A 198 -16.40 -2.26 3.24
C ARG A 198 -16.78 -1.83 4.65
N LYS A 199 -16.39 -2.60 5.68
CA LYS A 199 -16.63 -2.25 7.08
C LYS A 199 -15.91 -0.95 7.48
N GLN A 200 -14.70 -0.70 7.00
CA GLN A 200 -13.99 0.56 7.26
C GLN A 200 -14.77 1.77 6.70
N PHE A 201 -15.26 1.69 5.46
CA PHE A 201 -16.06 2.76 4.85
C PHE A 201 -17.44 2.91 5.50
N LYS A 202 -18.06 1.81 5.95
CA LYS A 202 -19.33 1.83 6.68
C LYS A 202 -19.26 2.63 7.98
N LYS A 203 -18.08 2.72 8.63
CA LYS A 203 -17.88 3.59 9.82
C LYS A 203 -18.15 5.08 9.54
N LEU A 204 -18.07 5.50 8.28
CA LEU A 204 -18.37 6.85 7.79
C LEU A 204 -19.77 6.97 7.16
N GLY A 205 -20.56 5.89 7.15
CA GLY A 205 -21.85 5.84 6.44
C GLY A 205 -21.71 5.72 4.92
N ILE A 206 -20.51 5.49 4.39
CA ILE A 206 -20.27 5.38 2.94
C ILE A 206 -20.61 3.97 2.46
N GLN A 207 -21.34 3.89 1.35
CA GLN A 207 -21.56 2.64 0.64
C GLN A 207 -20.41 2.40 -0.35
N LEU A 208 -19.58 1.40 -0.09
CA LEU A 208 -18.45 1.06 -0.95
C LEU A 208 -18.83 -0.05 -1.94
N VAL A 209 -18.74 0.23 -3.24
CA VAL A 209 -18.93 -0.73 -4.32
C VAL A 209 -17.57 -1.17 -4.84
N ILE A 210 -17.25 -2.44 -4.64
CA ILE A 210 -15.98 -3.03 -5.06
C ILE A 210 -16.07 -3.47 -6.52
N ARG A 211 -15.09 -3.07 -7.33
CA ARG A 211 -14.97 -3.36 -8.75
C ARG A 211 -13.68 -4.14 -9.02
N SER A 212 -13.77 -5.45 -8.90
CA SER A 212 -12.62 -6.33 -9.13
C SER A 212 -12.36 -6.52 -10.64
N SER A 213 -11.10 -6.47 -11.06
CA SER A 213 -10.70 -6.69 -12.46
C SER A 213 -9.25 -7.14 -12.58
N SER A 214 -8.86 -7.75 -13.71
CA SER A 214 -7.45 -8.07 -13.98
C SER A 214 -6.57 -6.81 -13.92
N TYR A 215 -5.28 -6.97 -13.60
CA TYR A 215 -4.32 -5.85 -13.56
C TYR A 215 -4.32 -5.01 -14.85
N ASN A 216 -4.27 -5.63 -16.03
CA ASN A 216 -4.29 -4.91 -17.30
C ASN A 216 -5.56 -4.07 -17.48
N ARG A 217 -6.71 -4.56 -17.00
CA ARG A 217 -7.97 -3.82 -17.04
C ARG A 217 -8.00 -2.66 -16.03
N LEU A 218 -7.40 -2.83 -14.87
CA LEU A 218 -7.21 -1.74 -13.90
C LEU A 218 -6.32 -0.65 -14.51
N GLN A 219 -5.18 -1.02 -15.10
CA GLN A 219 -4.27 -0.08 -15.79
C GLN A 219 -4.97 0.67 -16.93
N ASP A 220 -5.76 -0.03 -17.74
CA ASP A 220 -6.58 0.58 -18.81
C ASP A 220 -7.56 1.64 -18.24
N LYS A 221 -8.29 1.32 -17.17
CA LYS A 221 -9.18 2.28 -16.50
C LYS A 221 -8.42 3.49 -15.96
N MET A 222 -7.25 3.28 -15.34
CA MET A 222 -6.42 4.35 -14.79
C MET A 222 -5.92 5.29 -15.90
N SER A 223 -5.44 4.75 -17.02
CA SER A 223 -5.01 5.54 -18.18
C SER A 223 -6.12 6.40 -18.80
N LYS A 224 -7.37 5.99 -18.61
CA LYS A 224 -8.56 6.72 -19.06
C LYS A 224 -9.18 7.62 -17.97
N GLY A 225 -8.58 7.66 -16.77
CA GLY A 225 -9.12 8.41 -15.63
C GLY A 225 -10.46 7.88 -15.13
N GLN A 226 -10.78 6.60 -15.37
CA GLN A 226 -12.08 5.98 -15.08
C GLN A 226 -12.15 5.29 -13.70
N THR A 227 -11.07 5.33 -12.93
CA THR A 227 -11.05 4.87 -11.53
C THR A 227 -11.53 5.99 -10.60
N GLN A 228 -12.06 5.61 -9.44
CA GLN A 228 -12.41 6.57 -8.39
C GLN A 228 -11.47 6.43 -7.19
N LEU A 229 -11.55 5.29 -6.50
CA LEU A 229 -10.53 4.84 -5.56
C LEU A 229 -9.91 3.57 -6.11
N PHE A 230 -8.62 3.37 -5.90
CA PHE A 230 -7.95 2.14 -6.28
C PHE A 230 -6.81 1.85 -5.31
N GLU A 231 -6.35 0.60 -5.30
CA GLU A 231 -5.21 0.18 -4.50
C GLU A 231 -4.07 -0.32 -5.38
N LEU A 232 -2.85 0.02 -4.98
CA LEU A 232 -1.62 -0.47 -5.59
C LEU A 232 -0.53 -0.65 -4.54
N GLY A 233 0.53 -1.35 -4.94
CA GLY A 233 1.80 -1.37 -4.23
C GLY A 233 2.89 -0.86 -5.16
N TRP A 234 3.90 -0.22 -4.57
CA TRP A 234 5.12 0.19 -5.25
C TRP A 234 6.32 -0.42 -4.53
N ASN A 235 7.26 -0.97 -5.30
CA ASN A 235 8.52 -1.49 -4.79
C ASN A 235 9.65 -0.60 -5.32
N ALA A 236 10.69 -0.39 -4.51
CA ALA A 236 11.86 0.36 -4.96
C ALA A 236 12.52 -0.36 -6.15
N ASP A 237 12.57 0.29 -7.31
CA ASP A 237 13.38 -0.16 -8.45
C ASP A 237 14.87 0.16 -8.23
N TYR A 238 15.12 1.26 -7.52
CA TYR A 238 16.43 1.69 -7.04
C TYR A 238 16.27 2.39 -5.67
N PRO A 239 17.30 2.37 -4.80
CA PRO A 239 17.17 2.79 -3.40
C PRO A 239 17.23 4.31 -3.22
N ASP A 240 16.36 5.05 -3.89
CA ASP A 240 16.28 6.52 -3.84
C ASP A 240 14.83 7.00 -3.58
N PRO A 241 14.61 8.03 -2.73
CA PRO A 241 13.26 8.57 -2.48
C PRO A 241 12.54 9.09 -3.73
N GLU A 242 13.28 9.52 -4.74
CA GLU A 242 12.71 9.98 -6.00
C GLU A 242 11.84 8.91 -6.66
N ASN A 243 12.23 7.62 -6.57
CA ASN A 243 11.45 6.49 -7.10
C ASN A 243 10.10 6.29 -6.39
N PHE A 244 9.84 6.97 -5.28
CA PHE A 244 8.52 6.97 -4.63
C PHE A 244 7.79 8.29 -4.84
N LEU A 245 8.51 9.40 -4.75
CA LEU A 245 7.94 10.74 -4.90
C LEU A 245 7.51 11.03 -6.35
N PHE A 246 8.10 10.36 -7.34
CA PHE A 246 7.71 10.53 -8.75
C PHE A 246 6.29 10.04 -9.06
N LEU A 247 5.70 9.21 -8.19
CA LEU A 247 4.30 8.76 -8.28
C LEU A 247 3.30 9.89 -8.01
N LEU A 248 3.77 11.02 -7.46
CA LEU A 248 2.97 12.22 -7.24
C LEU A 248 3.45 13.38 -8.12
N TYR A 249 4.45 13.16 -8.99
CA TYR A 249 4.93 14.20 -9.89
C TYR A 249 3.95 14.44 -11.03
N GLY A 250 3.56 15.70 -11.24
CA GLY A 250 2.52 16.09 -12.18
C GLY A 250 2.79 15.67 -13.62
N LYS A 251 4.04 15.81 -14.09
CA LYS A 251 4.39 15.39 -15.46
C LYS A 251 4.37 13.88 -15.69
N ASN A 252 4.28 13.08 -14.61
CA ASN A 252 4.12 11.64 -14.69
C ASN A 252 2.64 11.21 -14.68
N SER A 253 1.69 12.13 -14.86
CA SER A 253 0.25 11.85 -14.92
C SER A 253 -0.07 10.65 -15.82
N LYS A 254 -0.79 9.66 -15.26
CA LYS A 254 -1.18 8.45 -16.00
C LYS A 254 -2.07 8.77 -17.20
N VAL A 255 -2.95 9.76 -17.07
CA VAL A 255 -3.89 10.15 -18.13
C VAL A 255 -3.22 11.05 -19.17
N GLU A 256 -2.39 12.00 -18.76
CA GLU A 256 -1.84 12.99 -19.69
C GLU A 256 -0.59 12.50 -20.41
N THR A 257 0.27 11.73 -19.74
CA THR A 257 1.58 11.32 -20.28
C THR A 257 1.79 9.81 -20.29
N GLY A 258 0.87 9.04 -19.70
CA GLY A 258 1.04 7.59 -19.53
C GLY A 258 2.05 7.21 -18.44
N GLY A 259 2.52 8.17 -17.64
CA GLY A 259 3.47 7.93 -16.55
C GLY A 259 2.85 7.26 -15.32
N GLU A 260 3.62 7.03 -14.26
CA GLU A 260 3.17 6.23 -13.11
C GLU A 260 2.47 7.00 -11.97
N ASN A 261 2.18 8.28 -12.17
CA ASN A 261 1.26 9.01 -11.29
C ASN A 261 -0.19 8.59 -11.58
N GLY A 262 -0.55 7.42 -11.07
CA GLY A 262 -1.88 6.81 -11.22
C GLY A 262 -3.01 7.62 -10.59
N ALA A 263 -2.71 8.44 -9.59
CA ALA A 263 -3.67 9.32 -8.95
C ALA A 263 -3.96 10.58 -9.78
N ASN A 264 -3.17 10.86 -10.82
CA ASN A 264 -3.21 12.11 -11.60
C ASN A 264 -3.09 13.35 -10.70
N TYR A 265 -2.30 13.27 -9.63
CA TYR A 265 -2.04 14.39 -8.73
C TYR A 265 -1.22 15.47 -9.46
N GLN A 266 -1.60 16.73 -9.26
CA GLN A 266 -1.04 17.90 -9.94
C GLN A 266 -0.90 19.03 -8.94
N ASN A 267 0.32 19.41 -8.59
CA ASN A 267 0.58 20.53 -7.68
C ASN A 267 1.88 21.24 -8.05
N ALA A 268 1.76 22.48 -8.54
CA ALA A 268 2.91 23.23 -9.04
C ALA A 268 4.03 23.42 -8.00
N LYS A 269 3.68 23.52 -6.70
CA LYS A 269 4.68 23.63 -5.62
C LYS A 269 5.39 22.31 -5.40
N TYR A 270 4.64 21.20 -5.39
CA TYR A 270 5.20 19.85 -5.31
C TYR A 270 6.13 19.58 -6.49
N ASP A 271 5.67 19.87 -7.71
CA ASP A 271 6.41 19.64 -8.96
C ASP A 271 7.72 20.42 -9.01
N LYS A 272 7.71 21.68 -8.56
CA LYS A 272 8.93 22.49 -8.47
C LYS A 272 9.95 21.88 -7.50
N LEU A 273 9.49 21.41 -6.35
CA LEU A 273 10.35 20.77 -5.36
C LEU A 273 10.87 19.41 -5.84
N PHE A 274 10.03 18.64 -6.54
CA PHE A 274 10.44 17.37 -7.15
C PHE A 274 11.57 17.57 -8.16
N GLU A 275 11.43 18.54 -9.07
CA GLU A 275 12.45 18.86 -10.08
C GLU A 275 13.78 19.31 -9.46
N GLN A 276 13.73 19.98 -8.31
CA GLN A 276 14.92 20.30 -7.54
C GLN A 276 15.52 19.04 -6.87
N MET A 277 14.69 18.30 -6.14
CA MET A 277 15.09 17.17 -5.29
C MET A 277 15.72 16.02 -6.08
N LYS A 278 15.21 15.72 -7.28
CA LYS A 278 15.65 14.56 -8.09
C LYS A 278 17.13 14.60 -8.50
N ASN A 279 17.75 15.79 -8.53
CA ASN A 279 19.15 15.97 -8.91
C ASN A 279 20.08 16.22 -7.70
N MET A 280 19.56 16.13 -6.47
CA MET A 280 20.34 16.35 -5.26
C MET A 280 20.93 15.04 -4.73
N PRO A 281 22.15 15.05 -4.17
CA PRO A 281 22.66 13.90 -3.42
C PRO A 281 21.88 13.74 -2.10
N ASN A 282 22.01 12.57 -1.45
CA ASN A 282 21.46 12.32 -0.12
C ASN A 282 22.17 13.18 0.94
N SER A 283 21.70 14.41 1.09
CA SER A 283 22.22 15.43 2.01
C SER A 283 21.11 15.99 2.92
N ALA A 284 21.51 16.73 3.96
CA ALA A 284 20.55 17.39 4.85
C ALA A 284 19.64 18.39 4.10
N GLU A 285 20.17 19.08 3.08
CA GLU A 285 19.39 19.99 2.24
C GLU A 285 18.33 19.23 1.44
N ARG A 286 18.67 18.04 0.91
CA ARG A 286 17.70 17.19 0.19
C ARG A 286 16.59 16.72 1.13
N GLN A 287 16.93 16.34 2.36
CA GLN A 287 15.94 15.97 3.38
C GLN A 287 14.93 17.10 3.62
N VAL A 288 15.40 18.34 3.78
CA VAL A 288 14.50 19.50 3.96
C VAL A 288 13.57 19.71 2.76
N VAL A 289 14.02 19.44 1.53
CA VAL A 289 13.16 19.51 0.35
C VAL A 289 12.13 18.37 0.35
N ILE A 290 12.56 17.15 0.69
CA ILE A 290 11.66 15.98 0.82
C ILE A 290 10.57 16.24 1.86
N ASP A 291 10.93 16.75 3.05
CA ASP A 291 9.97 17.04 4.12
C ASP A 291 8.91 18.07 3.66
N LYS A 292 9.35 19.09 2.91
CA LYS A 292 8.44 20.09 2.30
C LYS A 292 7.52 19.48 1.25
N MET A 293 8.00 18.50 0.47
CA MET A 293 7.19 17.79 -0.52
C MET A 293 6.13 16.92 0.15
N VAL A 294 6.52 16.15 1.15
CA VAL A 294 5.62 15.23 1.88
C VAL A 294 4.54 15.99 2.66
N ALA A 295 4.82 17.24 3.07
CA ALA A 295 3.86 18.08 3.78
C ALA A 295 2.78 18.75 2.89
N ILE A 296 2.90 18.68 1.55
CA ILE A 296 1.95 19.28 0.59
C ILE A 296 0.80 18.32 0.28
#